data_AF-A0AAW2MLL2-F1
#
_entry.id   AF-A0AAW2MLL2-F1
#
_cell.length_a   1.000
_cell.length_b   1.000
_cell.length_c   1.000
_cell.angle_alpha   90.00
_cell.angle_beta   90.00
_cell.angle_gamma   90.00
#
_symmetry.space_group_name_H-M   'P 1'
#
loop_
_entity.id
_entity.type
_entity.pdbx_description
1 polymer ?
#
loop_
_entity_poly.entity_id
_entity_poly.type
_entity_poly.pdbx_seq_one_letter_code
_entity_poly.pdbx_strand_id
1 'polypeptide(L)'
;MRPPRLKLGCENGATTIQINNVKYRVLDLNQGTQILKIARDDLSRSLCLQEFRNTTLDPALFEYASGYVNLTLLYGCRALDFPVPYQFDCPVKGVSERNGYVQFAAELSGVCHASVVFPVSYTSFLDLKGLAEAVGQGFDVRFKVGSDGACSECESSGGRCGYDVAGKEFVCFCPDGLAKANKTCASGVVAGAGSYSPRASAVAPSASSGTQPCLFLIHFHERNLE
;
A
#
# COMPACT_ATOMS: atom_id res chain seq x y z
N MET A 1 16.14 -17.71 8.68
CA MET A 1 14.73 -17.50 8.30
C MET A 1 14.67 -16.34 7.33
N ARG A 2 13.97 -16.49 6.20
CA ARG A 2 13.71 -15.40 5.26
C ARG A 2 12.59 -14.51 5.82
N PRO A 3 12.60 -13.19 5.59
CA PRO A 3 11.50 -12.34 6.03
C PRO A 3 10.23 -12.63 5.19
N PRO A 4 9.05 -12.67 5.83
CA PRO A 4 7.78 -12.85 5.13
C PRO A 4 7.45 -11.69 4.19
N ARG A 5 6.70 -11.98 3.11
CA ARG A 5 6.33 -11.01 2.07
C ARG A 5 4.93 -10.43 2.28
N LEU A 6 4.67 -9.26 1.71
CA LEU A 6 3.31 -8.70 1.60
C LEU A 6 2.71 -9.08 0.25
N LYS A 7 1.41 -9.45 0.24
CA LYS A 7 0.65 -9.54 -1.01
C LYS A 7 0.30 -8.12 -1.46
N LEU A 8 0.77 -7.74 -2.64
CA LEU A 8 0.55 -6.43 -3.24
C LEU A 8 -0.40 -6.57 -4.44
N GLY A 9 -1.24 -5.56 -4.65
CA GLY A 9 -2.07 -5.43 -5.84
C GLY A 9 -1.33 -4.72 -6.96
N CYS A 10 -1.83 -4.86 -8.20
CA CYS A 10 -1.35 -4.11 -9.36
C CYS A 10 -2.55 -3.48 -10.06
N GLU A 11 -2.48 -2.16 -10.27
CA GLU A 11 -3.53 -1.44 -10.99
C GLU A 11 -2.90 -0.39 -11.88
N ASN A 12 -3.24 -0.42 -13.18
CA ASN A 12 -2.70 0.50 -14.19
C ASN A 12 -1.16 0.59 -14.19
N GLY A 13 -0.48 -0.54 -13.94
CA GLY A 13 0.98 -0.61 -13.87
C GLY A 13 1.60 -0.09 -12.57
N ALA A 14 0.80 0.36 -11.60
CA ALA A 14 1.26 0.76 -10.27
C ALA A 14 1.04 -0.36 -9.24
N THR A 15 2.05 -0.61 -8.43
CA THR A 15 1.95 -1.49 -7.26
C THR A 15 1.14 -0.81 -6.16
N THR A 16 0.21 -1.53 -5.55
CA THR A 16 -0.72 -0.98 -4.56
C THR A 16 -0.88 -1.88 -3.35
N ILE A 17 -1.30 -1.28 -2.24
CA ILE A 17 -1.68 -1.99 -1.01
C ILE A 17 -2.90 -1.31 -0.41
N GLN A 18 -3.79 -2.10 0.20
CA GLN A 18 -4.95 -1.59 0.91
C GLN A 18 -4.76 -1.78 2.41
N ILE A 19 -4.85 -0.70 3.18
CA ILE A 19 -4.68 -0.69 4.65
C ILE A 19 -5.88 0.04 5.24
N ASN A 20 -6.65 -0.63 6.10
CA ASN A 20 -7.87 -0.08 6.72
C ASN A 20 -8.82 0.59 5.70
N ASN A 21 -9.07 -0.07 4.57
CA ASN A 21 -9.91 0.39 3.46
C ASN A 21 -9.41 1.65 2.73
N VAL A 22 -8.21 2.15 3.05
CA VAL A 22 -7.53 3.20 2.28
C VAL A 22 -6.55 2.55 1.32
N LYS A 23 -6.52 3.01 0.07
CA LYS A 23 -5.64 2.51 -0.96
C LYS A 23 -4.37 3.36 -1.04
N TYR A 24 -3.23 2.68 -1.12
CA TYR A 24 -1.92 3.29 -1.23
C TYR A 24 -1.19 2.76 -2.46
N ARG A 25 -0.41 3.63 -3.11
CA ARG A 25 0.64 3.23 -4.04
C ARG A 25 1.87 2.85 -3.24
N VAL A 26 2.49 1.75 -3.62
CA VAL A 26 3.80 1.35 -3.10
C VAL A 26 4.86 2.01 -4.00
N LEU A 27 5.63 2.92 -3.40
CA LEU A 27 6.71 3.64 -4.08
C LEU A 27 8.03 2.89 -3.97
N ASP A 28 8.27 2.23 -2.83
CA ASP A 28 9.47 1.42 -2.60
C ASP A 28 9.20 0.32 -1.56
N LEU A 29 9.98 -0.77 -1.62
CA LEU A 29 9.92 -1.89 -0.69
C LEU A 29 11.33 -2.42 -0.42
N ASN A 30 11.79 -2.23 0.82
CA ASN A 30 12.99 -2.87 1.33
C ASN A 30 12.61 -4.03 2.24
N GLN A 31 12.75 -5.26 1.74
CA GLN A 31 12.43 -6.48 2.50
C GLN A 31 13.43 -6.75 3.63
N GLY A 32 14.70 -6.31 3.49
CA GLY A 32 15.74 -6.53 4.50
C GLY A 32 15.51 -5.71 5.76
N THR A 33 15.03 -4.47 5.60
CA THR A 33 14.69 -3.58 6.73
C THR A 33 13.20 -3.59 7.08
N GLN A 34 12.40 -4.35 6.33
CA GLN A 34 10.94 -4.39 6.42
C GLN A 34 10.29 -3.01 6.28
N ILE A 35 10.86 -2.14 5.46
CA ILE A 35 10.34 -0.79 5.19
C ILE A 35 9.58 -0.78 3.86
N LEU A 36 8.38 -0.22 3.89
CA LEU A 36 7.55 0.04 2.73
C LEU A 36 7.33 1.55 2.64
N LYS A 37 7.68 2.15 1.51
CA LYS A 37 7.36 3.55 1.22
C LYS A 37 6.03 3.61 0.49
N ILE A 38 5.04 4.27 1.08
CA ILE A 38 3.68 4.32 0.54
C ILE A 38 3.17 5.75 0.38
N ALA A 39 2.44 6.02 -0.70
CA ALA A 39 1.71 7.26 -0.90
C ALA A 39 0.22 6.96 -1.04
N ARG A 40 -0.63 7.73 -0.38
CA ARG A 40 -2.08 7.51 -0.44
C ARG A 40 -2.59 7.83 -1.85
N ASP A 41 -3.24 6.88 -2.49
CA ASP A 41 -3.49 6.90 -3.93
C ASP A 41 -4.51 7.97 -4.36
N ASP A 42 -5.48 8.30 -3.50
CA ASP A 42 -6.47 9.37 -3.74
C ASP A 42 -5.83 10.76 -3.57
N LEU A 43 -5.17 11.02 -2.43
CA LEU A 43 -4.56 12.31 -2.12
C LEU A 43 -3.37 12.66 -3.02
N SER A 44 -2.60 11.66 -3.48
CA SER A 44 -1.50 11.88 -4.42
C SER A 44 -1.97 12.29 -5.82
N ARG A 45 -3.26 12.09 -6.14
CA ARG A 45 -3.87 12.52 -7.41
C ARG A 45 -4.59 13.86 -7.29
N SER A 46 -5.27 14.09 -6.17
CA SER A 46 -6.00 15.32 -5.91
C SER A 46 -6.12 15.55 -4.40
N LEU A 47 -5.95 16.80 -3.99
CA LEU A 47 -6.21 17.21 -2.61
C LEU A 47 -7.71 17.18 -2.29
N CYS A 48 -8.59 17.24 -3.29
CA CYS A 48 -10.04 17.22 -3.11
C CYS A 48 -10.57 15.78 -3.04
N LEU A 49 -10.77 15.31 -1.81
CA LEU A 49 -11.30 13.98 -1.55
C LEU A 49 -12.82 13.91 -1.72
N GLN A 50 -13.30 12.76 -2.17
CA GLN A 50 -14.72 12.41 -2.18
C GLN A 50 -15.16 11.75 -0.86
N GLU A 51 -14.24 11.02 -0.22
CA GLU A 51 -14.44 10.40 1.09
C GLU A 51 -13.38 10.89 2.08
N PHE A 52 -13.82 11.41 3.23
CA PHE A 52 -12.94 11.94 4.26
C PHE A 52 -12.53 10.86 5.26
N ARG A 53 -11.63 9.97 4.83
CA ARG A 53 -11.05 8.93 5.71
C ARG A 53 -9.70 9.35 6.23
N ASN A 54 -9.43 9.11 7.50
CA ASN A 54 -8.10 9.33 8.07
C ASN A 54 -7.07 8.32 7.56
N THR A 55 -5.82 8.77 7.52
CA THR A 55 -4.69 7.89 7.20
C THR A 55 -4.29 7.17 8.48
N THR A 56 -4.81 5.96 8.64
CA THR A 56 -4.57 5.15 9.84
C THR A 56 -4.08 3.78 9.44
N LEU A 57 -2.91 3.39 9.94
CA LEU A 57 -2.34 2.06 9.74
C LEU A 57 -3.03 1.02 10.64
N ASP A 58 -2.89 -0.26 10.28
CA ASP A 58 -3.20 -1.36 11.19
C ASP A 58 -1.98 -1.57 12.12
N PRO A 59 -2.05 -1.23 13.42
CA PRO A 59 -0.90 -1.28 14.33
C PRO A 59 -0.39 -2.71 14.58
N ALA A 60 -1.21 -3.72 14.29
CA ALA A 60 -0.80 -5.13 14.36
C ALA A 60 0.17 -5.48 13.23
N LEU A 61 0.04 -4.82 12.07
CA LEU A 61 0.80 -5.13 10.85
C LEU A 61 1.82 -4.06 10.50
N PHE A 62 1.67 -2.83 11.00
CA PHE A 62 2.53 -1.72 10.61
C PHE A 62 2.89 -0.80 11.77
N GLU A 63 4.02 -0.14 11.62
CA GLU A 63 4.49 0.98 12.43
C GLU A 63 4.92 2.11 11.53
N TYR A 64 4.65 3.35 11.93
CA TYR A 64 5.23 4.51 11.25
C TYR A 64 6.75 4.55 11.48
N ALA A 65 7.50 4.85 10.42
CA ALA A 65 8.91 5.20 10.58
C ALA A 65 9.06 6.57 11.27
N SER A 66 10.24 6.85 11.82
CA SER A 66 10.57 8.16 12.36
C SER A 66 10.76 9.20 11.24
N GLY A 67 10.72 10.49 11.58
CA GLY A 67 10.93 11.58 10.62
C GLY A 67 9.67 12.05 9.89
N TYR A 68 8.49 11.55 10.29
CA TYR A 68 7.19 11.95 9.74
C TYR A 68 6.36 12.68 10.81
N VAL A 69 5.59 13.67 10.36
CA VAL A 69 4.67 14.46 11.18
C VAL A 69 3.28 14.46 10.56
N ASN A 70 2.25 14.49 11.39
CA ASN A 70 0.87 14.49 10.93
C ASN A 70 0.43 15.90 10.52
N LEU A 71 -0.02 16.04 9.27
CA LEU A 71 -0.78 17.19 8.81
C LEU A 71 -2.27 16.90 8.84
N THR A 72 -3.06 17.93 9.11
CA THR A 72 -4.52 17.87 8.99
C THR A 72 -4.96 18.72 7.81
N LEU A 73 -5.63 18.08 6.85
CA LEU A 73 -6.35 18.75 5.77
C LEU A 73 -7.78 19.02 6.21
N LEU A 74 -8.23 20.26 6.10
CA LEU A 74 -9.57 20.69 6.43
C LEU A 74 -10.34 21.02 5.15
N TYR A 75 -11.62 20.67 5.12
CA TYR A 75 -12.46 20.78 3.93
C TYR A 75 -13.79 21.47 4.23
N GLY A 76 -14.28 22.26 3.26
CA GLY A 76 -15.57 22.94 3.36
C GLY A 76 -15.60 23.94 4.53
N CYS A 77 -14.56 24.76 4.62
CA CYS A 77 -14.38 25.73 5.70
C CYS A 77 -14.90 27.12 5.32
N ARG A 78 -15.41 27.85 6.31
CA ARG A 78 -15.65 29.29 6.17
C ARG A 78 -14.33 30.02 5.96
N ALA A 79 -14.40 31.21 5.35
CA ALA A 79 -13.24 32.08 5.23
C ALA A 79 -12.69 32.42 6.64
N LEU A 80 -11.37 32.36 6.78
CA LEU A 80 -10.67 32.68 8.01
C LEU A 80 -9.99 34.04 7.87
N ASP A 81 -10.10 34.88 8.89
CA ASP A 81 -9.53 36.25 8.90
C ASP A 81 -8.08 36.30 9.44
N PHE A 82 -7.41 35.16 9.52
CA PHE A 82 -6.03 35.04 10.02
C PHE A 82 -5.14 34.25 9.06
N PRO A 83 -3.82 34.49 9.06
CA PRO A 83 -2.90 33.77 8.20
C PRO A 83 -2.95 32.26 8.44
N VAL A 84 -3.10 31.50 7.35
CA VAL A 84 -3.05 30.05 7.35
C VAL A 84 -1.81 29.55 6.60
N PRO A 85 -1.21 28.42 7.00
CA PRO A 85 -0.01 27.88 6.35
C PRO A 85 -0.20 27.58 4.87
N TYR A 86 -1.40 27.08 4.50
CA TYR A 86 -1.75 26.75 3.14
C TYR A 86 -3.27 26.75 2.98
N GLN A 87 -3.75 27.33 1.88
CA GLN A 87 -5.16 27.33 1.49
C GLN A 87 -5.31 26.70 0.10
N PHE A 88 -6.40 25.97 -0.09
CA PHE A 88 -6.79 25.39 -1.37
C PHE A 88 -8.30 25.50 -1.57
N ASP A 89 -8.78 25.37 -2.81
CA ASP A 89 -10.21 25.30 -3.14
C ASP A 89 -10.60 23.84 -3.39
N CYS A 90 -11.56 23.33 -2.62
CA CYS A 90 -12.15 22.02 -2.84
C CYS A 90 -13.67 22.07 -2.62
N PRO A 91 -14.47 21.93 -3.70
CA PRO A 91 -15.91 21.80 -3.55
C PRO A 91 -16.28 20.49 -2.87
N VAL A 92 -16.99 20.58 -1.74
CA VAL A 92 -17.55 19.42 -1.05
C VAL A 92 -19.04 19.29 -1.41
N LYS A 93 -19.47 18.09 -1.82
CA LYS A 93 -20.86 17.85 -2.22
C LYS A 93 -21.81 18.13 -1.06
N GLY A 94 -22.76 19.04 -1.26
CA GLY A 94 -23.76 19.41 -0.25
C GLY A 94 -23.28 20.44 0.77
N VAL A 95 -22.10 21.05 0.56
CA VAL A 95 -21.54 22.11 1.42
C VAL A 95 -21.38 23.38 0.58
N SER A 96 -21.81 24.53 1.11
CA SER A 96 -21.67 25.84 0.45
C SER A 96 -20.23 26.34 0.42
N GLU A 97 -19.51 26.08 1.51
CA GLU A 97 -18.13 26.46 1.72
C GLU A 97 -17.19 25.61 0.86
N ARG A 98 -16.24 26.28 0.19
CA ARG A 98 -15.27 25.64 -0.72
C ARG A 98 -13.83 25.67 -0.20
N ASN A 99 -13.56 26.50 0.80
CA ASN A 99 -12.19 26.67 1.27
C ASN A 99 -11.71 25.40 1.96
N GLY A 100 -10.48 25.02 1.68
CA GLY A 100 -9.73 24.03 2.41
C GLY A 100 -8.44 24.63 2.96
N TYR A 101 -8.02 24.12 4.11
CA TYR A 101 -6.86 24.65 4.83
C TYR A 101 -5.98 23.50 5.32
N VAL A 102 -4.68 23.77 5.45
CA VAL A 102 -3.76 22.89 6.17
C VAL A 102 -3.58 23.42 7.58
N GLN A 103 -3.77 22.54 8.57
CA GLN A 103 -3.54 22.87 9.97
C GLN A 103 -2.51 21.94 10.60
N PHE A 104 -1.74 22.52 11.53
CA PHE A 104 -0.81 21.81 12.39
C PHE A 104 -1.45 21.63 13.77
N ALA A 105 -1.80 20.39 14.12
CA ALA A 105 -2.19 19.90 15.46
C ALA A 105 -3.38 20.56 16.20
N ALA A 106 -3.71 21.82 15.98
CA ALA A 106 -4.88 22.48 16.57
C ALA A 106 -6.16 22.02 15.87
N GLU A 107 -7.28 22.08 16.58
CA GLU A 107 -8.60 21.75 16.04
C GLU A 107 -9.33 23.05 15.70
N LEU A 108 -9.51 23.36 14.41
CA LEU A 108 -10.56 24.28 13.95
C LEU A 108 -11.95 23.61 13.99
N SER A 109 -12.24 22.93 15.11
CA SER A 109 -13.48 22.21 15.35
C SER A 109 -14.66 23.19 15.28
N GLY A 110 -15.58 22.95 14.34
CA GLY A 110 -16.80 23.74 14.15
C GLY A 110 -16.77 24.78 13.02
N VAL A 111 -15.65 24.98 12.32
CA VAL A 111 -15.54 25.93 11.18
C VAL A 111 -15.55 25.23 9.82
N CYS A 112 -15.23 23.94 9.81
CA CYS A 112 -15.05 23.12 8.62
C CYS A 112 -15.98 21.91 8.64
N HIS A 113 -16.36 21.44 7.45
CA HIS A 113 -17.23 20.29 7.29
C HIS A 113 -16.53 18.96 7.63
N ALA A 114 -15.28 18.80 7.22
CA ALA A 114 -14.53 17.56 7.42
C ALA A 114 -13.03 17.80 7.60
N SER A 115 -12.34 16.81 8.17
CA SER A 115 -10.89 16.78 8.33
C SER A 115 -10.31 15.42 7.97
N VAL A 116 -9.09 15.42 7.44
CA VAL A 116 -8.32 14.21 7.14
C VAL A 116 -6.89 14.40 7.63
N VAL A 117 -6.41 13.46 8.44
CA VAL A 117 -5.02 13.43 8.88
C VAL A 117 -4.18 12.61 7.90
N PHE A 118 -2.99 13.12 7.56
CA PHE A 118 -2.03 12.45 6.69
C PHE A 118 -0.58 12.73 7.13
N PRO A 119 0.30 11.71 7.17
CA PRO A 119 1.71 11.88 7.54
C PRO A 119 2.55 12.43 6.38
N VAL A 120 3.39 13.43 6.66
CA VAL A 120 4.37 13.97 5.70
C VAL A 120 5.76 13.97 6.31
N SER A 121 6.80 13.95 5.48
CA SER A 121 8.17 14.07 5.98
C SER A 121 8.39 15.41 6.69
N TYR A 122 9.24 15.43 7.71
CA TYR A 122 9.57 16.66 8.44
C TYR A 122 10.17 17.74 7.53
N THR A 123 10.92 17.36 6.49
CA THR A 123 11.47 18.31 5.52
C THR A 123 10.38 18.94 4.65
N SER A 124 9.42 18.13 4.17
CA SER A 124 8.29 18.65 3.37
C SER A 124 7.36 19.51 4.23
N PHE A 125 7.30 19.24 5.53
CA PHE A 125 6.59 20.06 6.51
C PHE A 125 7.19 21.46 6.67
N LEU A 126 8.53 21.57 6.73
CA LEU A 126 9.22 22.86 6.90
C LEU A 126 9.11 23.76 5.67
N ASP A 127 9.03 23.17 4.47
CA ASP A 127 8.95 23.89 3.20
C ASP A 127 7.79 23.33 2.35
N LEU A 128 6.54 23.66 2.76
CA LEU A 128 5.30 23.29 2.07
C LEU A 128 5.12 24.02 0.73
N LYS A 129 6.11 23.96 -0.17
CA LYS A 129 6.07 24.58 -1.51
C LYS A 129 5.17 23.85 -2.52
N GLY A 130 4.48 22.81 -2.10
CA GLY A 130 3.48 22.11 -2.89
C GLY A 130 2.88 20.97 -2.08
N LEU A 131 1.68 21.16 -1.52
CA LEU A 131 1.04 20.17 -0.66
C LEU A 131 0.80 18.84 -1.40
N ALA A 132 0.35 18.90 -2.66
CA ALA A 132 0.15 17.71 -3.48
C ALA A 132 1.46 16.94 -3.72
N GLU A 133 2.58 17.63 -3.93
CA GLU A 133 3.89 17.02 -4.07
C GLU A 133 4.35 16.38 -2.76
N ALA A 134 4.23 17.10 -1.64
CA ALA A 134 4.56 16.59 -0.31
C ALA A 134 3.76 15.31 0.03
N VAL A 135 2.48 15.25 -0.35
CA VAL A 135 1.66 14.05 -0.18
C VAL A 135 2.08 12.94 -1.16
N GLY A 136 2.41 13.30 -2.41
CA GLY A 136 2.87 12.38 -3.44
C GLY A 136 4.20 11.70 -3.11
N GLN A 137 5.08 12.36 -2.34
CA GLN A 137 6.33 11.76 -1.84
C GLN A 137 6.11 10.57 -0.90
N GLY A 138 4.92 10.47 -0.29
CA GLY A 138 4.55 9.39 0.61
C GLY A 138 5.31 9.38 1.93
N PHE A 139 5.21 8.25 2.62
CA PHE A 139 5.81 8.05 3.93
C PHE A 139 6.22 6.59 4.13
N ASP A 140 7.21 6.39 5.00
CA ASP A 140 7.75 5.07 5.28
C ASP A 140 6.99 4.41 6.44
N VAL A 141 6.67 3.14 6.25
CA VAL A 141 6.08 2.29 7.28
C VAL A 141 6.90 1.01 7.40
N ARG A 142 7.12 0.58 8.63
CA ARG A 142 7.70 -0.74 8.92
C ARG A 142 6.57 -1.76 8.99
N PHE A 143 6.67 -2.86 8.24
CA PHE A 143 5.68 -3.93 8.31
C PHE A 143 6.13 -5.05 9.26
N LYS A 144 5.20 -5.47 10.12
CA LYS A 144 5.33 -6.54 11.10
C LYS A 144 4.59 -7.76 10.55
N VAL A 145 5.28 -8.62 9.82
CA VAL A 145 4.70 -9.92 9.48
C VAL A 145 5.40 -10.97 10.33
N GLY A 146 4.61 -11.64 11.16
CA GLY A 146 5.08 -12.65 12.10
C GLY A 146 5.46 -13.95 11.41
N SER A 147 6.45 -14.65 11.98
CA SER A 147 6.76 -16.03 11.66
C SER A 147 5.93 -16.94 12.57
N ASP A 148 4.71 -17.26 12.14
CA ASP A 148 4.03 -18.43 12.69
C ASP A 148 4.63 -19.70 12.07
N GLY A 149 4.29 -20.88 12.63
CA GLY A 149 4.74 -22.16 12.09
C GLY A 149 4.34 -22.37 10.62
N ALA A 150 3.30 -21.66 10.13
CA ALA A 150 2.86 -21.71 8.75
C ALA A 150 3.90 -21.21 7.75
N CYS A 151 4.70 -20.19 8.10
CA CYS A 151 5.78 -19.76 7.22
C CYS A 151 6.84 -20.86 7.03
N SER A 152 7.22 -21.55 8.11
CA SER A 152 8.19 -22.66 8.06
C SER A 152 7.67 -23.83 7.22
N GLU A 153 6.39 -24.20 7.40
CA GLU A 153 5.73 -25.23 6.58
C GLU A 153 5.69 -24.85 5.09
N CYS A 154 5.41 -23.57 4.79
CA CYS A 154 5.34 -23.07 3.42
C CYS A 154 6.71 -23.11 2.74
N GLU A 155 7.73 -22.61 3.42
CA GLU A 155 9.11 -22.65 2.94
C GLU A 155 9.59 -24.09 2.75
N SER A 156 9.25 -24.99 3.67
CA SER A 156 9.60 -26.43 3.56
C SER A 156 8.95 -27.11 2.36
N SER A 157 7.76 -26.65 1.95
CA SER A 157 7.08 -27.12 0.74
C SER A 157 7.58 -26.48 -0.56
N GLY A 158 8.63 -25.65 -0.51
CA GLY A 158 9.18 -24.94 -1.66
C GLY A 158 8.45 -23.64 -2.00
N GLY A 159 7.53 -23.19 -1.15
CA GLY A 159 6.84 -21.92 -1.28
C GLY A 159 7.62 -20.75 -0.67
N ARG A 160 7.05 -19.55 -0.81
CA ARG A 160 7.50 -18.34 -0.09
C ARG A 160 6.36 -17.83 0.77
N CYS A 161 6.62 -17.61 2.05
CA CYS A 161 5.58 -17.17 2.95
C CYS A 161 5.29 -15.67 2.81
N GLY A 162 4.05 -15.28 3.08
CA GLY A 162 3.64 -13.90 3.11
C GLY A 162 2.24 -13.70 3.69
N TYR A 163 1.73 -12.48 3.56
CA TYR A 163 0.52 -12.04 4.24
C TYR A 163 -0.32 -11.14 3.32
N ASP A 164 -1.62 -11.41 3.24
CA ASP A 164 -2.60 -10.54 2.62
C ASP A 164 -3.14 -9.55 3.64
N VAL A 165 -2.75 -8.28 3.51
CA VAL A 165 -3.16 -7.21 4.41
C VAL A 165 -4.63 -6.84 4.24
N ALA A 166 -5.17 -6.96 3.03
CA ALA A 166 -6.58 -6.68 2.76
C ALA A 166 -7.47 -7.79 3.32
N GLY A 167 -7.06 -9.06 3.10
CA GLY A 167 -7.74 -10.24 3.62
C GLY A 167 -7.46 -10.56 5.09
N LYS A 168 -6.43 -9.94 5.68
CA LYS A 168 -5.89 -10.22 7.02
C LYS A 168 -5.53 -11.69 7.24
N GLU A 169 -4.92 -12.31 6.23
CA GLU A 169 -4.64 -13.75 6.23
C GLU A 169 -3.22 -14.09 5.77
N PHE A 170 -2.75 -15.26 6.20
CA PHE A 170 -1.50 -15.86 5.72
C PHE A 170 -1.64 -16.29 4.25
N VAL A 171 -0.54 -16.16 3.50
CA VAL A 171 -0.45 -16.61 2.11
C VAL A 171 0.86 -17.36 1.88
N CYS A 172 0.77 -18.57 1.33
CA CYS A 172 1.90 -19.28 0.76
C CYS A 172 1.95 -19.07 -0.75
N PHE A 173 3.00 -18.42 -1.24
CA PHE A 173 3.24 -18.21 -2.67
C PHE A 173 4.01 -19.39 -3.24
N CYS A 174 3.32 -20.21 -4.04
CA CYS A 174 3.84 -21.46 -4.55
C CYS A 174 4.57 -21.33 -5.90
N PRO A 175 5.47 -22.28 -6.24
CA PRO A 175 6.19 -22.26 -7.51
C PRO A 175 5.29 -22.37 -8.75
N ASP A 176 4.09 -22.93 -8.60
CA ASP A 176 3.04 -23.00 -9.62
C ASP A 176 2.39 -21.64 -9.92
N GLY A 177 2.82 -20.57 -9.24
CA GLY A 177 2.29 -19.21 -9.39
C GLY A 177 1.02 -18.96 -8.56
N LEU A 178 0.53 -19.96 -7.82
CA LEU A 178 -0.67 -19.82 -6.99
C LEU A 178 -0.31 -19.29 -5.60
N ALA A 179 -1.11 -18.33 -5.14
CA ALA A 179 -1.15 -17.91 -3.75
C ALA A 179 -2.19 -18.76 -3.02
N LYS A 180 -1.78 -19.57 -2.04
CA LYS A 180 -2.67 -20.45 -1.28
C LYS A 180 -2.77 -19.94 0.16
N ALA A 181 -3.97 -19.93 0.74
CA ALA A 181 -4.16 -19.69 2.18
C ALA A 181 -3.67 -20.87 3.04
N ASN A 182 -3.37 -22.02 2.43
CA ASN A 182 -2.81 -23.17 3.11
C ASN A 182 -1.33 -22.95 3.43
N LYS A 183 -0.86 -23.63 4.47
CA LYS A 183 0.52 -23.58 4.94
C LYS A 183 1.52 -24.28 4.02
N THR A 184 1.06 -25.05 3.03
CA THR A 184 1.94 -25.82 2.14
C THR A 184 1.54 -25.71 0.68
N CYS A 185 2.55 -25.77 -0.18
CA CYS A 185 2.42 -25.97 -1.62
C CYS A 185 2.25 -27.46 -1.93
N ALA A 186 1.10 -28.02 -1.55
CA ALA A 186 0.73 -29.33 -2.07
C ALA A 186 0.60 -29.22 -3.60
N SER A 187 1.46 -29.95 -4.32
CA SER A 187 1.20 -30.29 -5.72
C SER A 187 -0.07 -31.11 -5.71
N GLY A 188 -1.09 -30.70 -6.46
CA GLY A 188 -2.25 -31.54 -6.70
C GLY A 188 -1.80 -32.76 -7.47
N VAL A 189 -1.36 -33.81 -6.78
CA VAL A 189 -1.26 -35.14 -7.38
C VAL A 189 -2.71 -35.59 -7.51
N VAL A 190 -3.28 -35.38 -8.69
CA VAL A 190 -4.44 -36.17 -9.10
C VAL A 190 -3.94 -37.61 -9.09
N ALA A 191 -4.35 -38.37 -8.08
CA ALA A 191 -4.11 -39.80 -8.01
C ALA A 191 -4.90 -40.46 -9.15
N GLY A 192 -4.25 -40.57 -10.31
CA GLY A 192 -4.70 -41.36 -11.44
C GLY A 192 -3.55 -42.26 -11.85
N ALA A 193 -3.57 -43.52 -11.37
CA ALA A 193 -2.73 -44.56 -11.91
C ALA A 193 -2.99 -44.69 -13.43
N GLY A 194 -1.95 -44.52 -14.24
CA GLY A 194 -2.05 -44.59 -15.69
C GLY A 194 -0.73 -44.27 -16.36
N SER A 195 0.08 -45.30 -16.56
CA SER A 195 1.30 -45.30 -17.38
C SER A 195 0.99 -44.78 -18.78
N TYR A 196 1.72 -43.80 -19.34
CA TYR A 196 2.05 -43.70 -20.77
C TYR A 196 3.16 -42.65 -21.07
N SER A 197 3.94 -42.97 -22.10
CA SER A 197 5.21 -42.40 -22.60
C SER A 197 5.10 -41.00 -23.25
N PRO A 198 6.21 -40.25 -23.52
CA PRO A 198 6.15 -38.84 -23.88
C PRO A 198 5.84 -38.65 -25.37
N ARG A 199 4.93 -37.74 -25.70
CA ARG A 199 4.83 -37.18 -27.05
C ARG A 199 4.60 -35.68 -26.98
N ALA A 200 5.59 -34.93 -27.46
CA ALA A 200 5.51 -33.49 -27.62
C ALA A 200 4.36 -33.13 -28.57
N SER A 201 3.56 -32.15 -28.18
CA SER A 201 2.71 -31.40 -29.09
C SER A 201 2.65 -29.96 -28.60
N ALA A 202 3.25 -29.08 -29.39
CA ALA A 202 3.16 -27.64 -29.22
C ALA A 202 1.70 -27.21 -29.39
N VAL A 203 1.13 -26.59 -28.36
CA VAL A 203 -0.14 -25.89 -28.46
C VAL A 203 0.16 -24.42 -28.17
N ALA A 204 -0.14 -23.57 -29.16
CA ALA A 204 0.00 -22.13 -29.06
C ALA A 204 -0.93 -21.57 -27.96
N PRO A 205 -0.53 -20.54 -27.19
CA PRO A 205 -1.44 -19.87 -26.30
C PRO A 205 -2.34 -18.92 -27.10
N SER A 206 -3.63 -19.23 -27.11
CA SER A 206 -4.71 -18.30 -27.41
C SER A 206 -4.70 -17.13 -26.42
N ALA A 207 -4.89 -15.92 -26.96
CA ALA A 207 -4.89 -14.66 -26.25
C ALA A 207 -5.92 -14.63 -25.11
N SER A 208 -5.45 -14.43 -23.87
CA SER A 208 -6.29 -14.02 -22.74
C SER A 208 -5.83 -12.65 -22.24
N SER A 209 -6.69 -11.66 -22.43
CA SER A 209 -6.85 -10.43 -21.63
C SER A 209 -5.67 -10.06 -20.73
N GLY A 210 -4.82 -9.15 -21.21
CA GLY A 210 -3.64 -8.68 -20.53
C GLY A 210 -3.92 -8.01 -19.18
N THR A 211 -3.72 -8.76 -18.11
CA THR A 211 -3.26 -8.19 -16.84
C THR A 211 -1.74 -8.07 -16.96
N GLN A 212 -1.24 -6.91 -17.38
CA GLN A 212 0.19 -6.62 -17.31
C GLN A 212 0.64 -6.74 -15.84
N PRO A 213 1.61 -7.61 -15.52
CA PRO A 213 1.95 -7.84 -14.14
C PRO A 213 2.90 -6.76 -13.62
N CYS A 214 2.52 -6.05 -12.56
CA CYS A 214 3.48 -5.34 -11.69
C CYS A 214 4.32 -6.35 -10.87
N LEU A 215 4.68 -7.52 -11.41
CA LEU A 215 5.39 -8.55 -10.64
C LEU A 215 6.89 -8.24 -10.43
N PHE A 216 7.45 -7.24 -11.11
CA PHE A 216 8.91 -7.04 -11.18
C PHE A 216 9.41 -5.59 -11.01
N LEU A 217 8.56 -4.60 -10.79
CA LEU A 217 8.95 -3.17 -10.85
C LEU A 217 9.32 -2.49 -9.53
N ILE A 218 9.50 -3.26 -8.45
CA ILE A 218 10.49 -2.85 -7.44
C ILE A 218 11.68 -3.75 -7.71
N HIS A 219 12.47 -3.35 -8.71
CA HIS A 219 13.77 -3.95 -8.97
C HIS A 219 14.53 -3.93 -7.64
N PHE A 220 14.72 -5.12 -7.08
CA PHE A 220 15.58 -5.34 -5.94
C PHE A 220 16.92 -4.66 -6.24
N HIS A 221 17.20 -3.57 -5.52
CA HIS A 221 18.56 -3.09 -5.38
C HIS A 221 19.29 -4.04 -4.41
N GLU A 222 19.43 -5.31 -4.79
CA GLU A 222 20.52 -6.13 -4.29
C GLU A 222 21.79 -5.55 -4.94
N ARG A 223 22.31 -4.48 -4.32
CA ARG A 223 23.75 -4.22 -4.40
C ARG A 223 24.41 -5.43 -3.74
N ASN A 224 24.80 -6.39 -4.57
CA ASN A 224 26.00 -7.18 -4.30
C ASN A 224 27.12 -6.18 -4.05
N LEU A 225 27.55 -6.07 -2.81
CA LEU A 225 28.87 -5.58 -2.48
C LEU A 225 29.69 -6.82 -2.13
N GLU A 226 30.43 -7.27 -3.14
CA GLU A 226 31.74 -7.91 -2.93
C GLU A 226 32.67 -6.95 -2.18
#